data_AF-A0A6L8DYU1-F1
#
_entry.id   AF-A0A6L8DYU1-F1
#
_cell.length_a   1.000
_cell.length_b   1.000
_cell.length_c   1.000
_cell.angle_alpha   90.00
_cell.angle_beta   90.00
_cell.angle_gamma   90.00
#
_symmetry.space_group_name_H-M   'P 1'
#
loop_
_entity.id
_entity.type
_entity.pdbx_description
1 polymer ?
#
loop_
_entity_poly.entity_id
_entity_poly.type
_entity_poly.pdbx_seq_one_letter_code
_entity_poly.pdbx_strand_id
1 'polypeptide(L)'
;MSPTTPIVAVTIWTALALYVAGEYGRTRRPPAPWARPVWLLGALTYLAHVAAAFGIHHDWSHAAAYAHTAARTEELFGLDWGGGLWVNYAFTAIWIGEGLWWQLRPAHSQRRSRIRRLAVRAFFLFMIANGAMIFVEGPRRLLGVGVLAALVWIWRRDARATNAA
;
A
#
# COMPACT_ATOMS: atom_id res chain seq x y z
N MET A 1 13.09 3.77 -22.64
CA MET A 1 12.31 3.07 -21.59
C MET A 1 12.17 1.63 -22.03
N SER A 2 12.66 0.67 -21.24
CA SER A 2 12.50 -0.76 -21.53
C SER A 2 11.00 -1.11 -21.58
N PRO A 3 10.55 -1.98 -22.49
CA PRO A 3 9.12 -2.29 -22.69
C PRO A 3 8.43 -2.94 -21.46
N THR A 4 9.17 -3.31 -20.42
CA THR A 4 8.69 -4.01 -19.21
C THR A 4 8.41 -3.09 -18.01
N THR A 5 8.97 -1.88 -17.98
CA THR A 5 8.68 -0.85 -16.97
C THR A 5 7.19 -0.45 -16.84
N PRO A 6 6.35 -0.43 -17.91
CA PRO A 6 4.95 -0.05 -17.75
C PRO A 6 4.13 -1.07 -16.94
N ILE A 7 4.46 -2.37 -16.95
CA ILE A 7 3.70 -3.38 -16.20
C ILE A 7 3.80 -3.14 -14.70
N VAL A 8 5.02 -2.95 -14.19
CA VAL A 8 5.29 -2.69 -12.78
C VAL A 8 4.59 -1.41 -12.32
N ALA A 9 4.60 -0.37 -13.17
CA ALA A 9 3.90 0.89 -12.89
C ALA A 9 2.37 0.73 -12.90
N VAL A 10 1.79 0.11 -13.94
CA VAL A 10 0.34 -0.06 -14.06
C VAL A 10 -0.20 -0.89 -12.90
N THR A 11 0.48 -1.97 -12.54
CA THR A 11 0.07 -2.83 -11.43
C THR A 11 0.08 -2.09 -10.09
N ILE A 12 1.12 -1.33 -9.75
CA ILE A 12 1.14 -0.60 -8.47
C ILE A 12 0.09 0.52 -8.42
N TRP A 13 -0.06 1.32 -9.47
CA TRP A 13 -1.04 2.41 -9.48
C TRP A 13 -2.48 1.88 -9.44
N THR A 14 -2.74 0.76 -10.13
CA THR A 14 -4.03 0.08 -10.06
C THR A 14 -4.30 -0.47 -8.67
N ALA A 15 -3.31 -1.13 -8.04
CA ALA A 15 -3.44 -1.63 -6.68
C ALA A 15 -3.72 -0.52 -5.67
N LEU A 16 -3.02 0.63 -5.78
CA LEU A 16 -3.24 1.80 -4.92
C LEU A 16 -4.63 2.41 -5.13
N ALA A 17 -5.09 2.53 -6.37
CA ALA A 17 -6.45 3.03 -6.66
C ALA A 17 -7.53 2.11 -6.05
N LEU A 18 -7.38 0.79 -6.20
CA LEU A 18 -8.28 -0.20 -5.61
C LEU A 18 -8.22 -0.19 -4.07
N TYR A 19 -7.03 0.00 -3.48
CA TYR A 19 -6.87 0.17 -2.03
C TYR A 19 -7.66 1.38 -1.53
N VAL A 20 -7.49 2.54 -2.16
CA VAL A 20 -8.20 3.79 -1.82
C VAL A 20 -9.72 3.59 -1.94
N ALA A 21 -10.18 3.00 -3.04
CA ALA A 21 -11.59 2.71 -3.25
C ALA A 21 -12.14 1.74 -2.18
N GLY A 22 -11.41 0.67 -1.87
CA GLY A 22 -11.75 -0.29 -0.84
C GLY A 22 -11.84 0.35 0.55
N GLU A 23 -10.87 1.18 0.94
CA GLU A 23 -10.90 1.94 2.21
C GLU A 23 -12.06 2.94 2.25
N TYR A 24 -12.36 3.62 1.15
CA TYR A 24 -13.51 4.51 1.07
C TYR A 24 -14.82 3.75 1.31
N GLY A 25 -15.03 2.63 0.61
CA GLY A 25 -16.21 1.80 0.79
C GLY A 25 -16.31 1.19 2.19
N ARG A 26 -15.18 0.81 2.79
CA ARG A 26 -15.08 0.22 4.14
C ARG A 26 -15.46 1.20 5.24
N THR A 27 -15.15 2.48 5.07
CA THR A 27 -15.39 3.54 6.07
C THR A 27 -16.77 4.18 5.99
N ARG A 28 -17.59 3.80 5.00
CA ARG A 28 -19.01 4.19 4.93
C ARG A 28 -19.82 3.57 6.08
N ARG A 29 -20.96 4.19 6.41
CA ARG A 29 -21.91 3.72 7.41
C ARG A 29 -23.32 3.64 6.81
N PRO A 30 -23.85 2.43 6.54
CA PRO A 30 -23.17 1.14 6.66
C PRO A 30 -22.02 0.96 5.64
N PRO A 31 -21.07 0.03 5.88
CA PRO A 31 -20.00 -0.27 4.92
C PRO A 31 -20.56 -0.73 3.57
N ALA A 32 -19.95 -0.29 2.47
CA ALA A 32 -20.44 -0.64 1.14
C ALA A 32 -20.13 -2.11 0.79
N PRO A 33 -21.07 -2.87 0.20
CA PRO A 33 -20.86 -4.29 -0.11
C PRO A 33 -19.76 -4.51 -1.14
N TRP A 34 -19.59 -3.59 -2.09
CA TRP A 34 -18.54 -3.63 -3.12
C TRP A 34 -17.14 -3.40 -2.55
N ALA A 35 -17.01 -2.86 -1.33
CA ALA A 35 -15.71 -2.51 -0.76
C ALA A 35 -14.83 -3.74 -0.53
N ARG A 36 -15.46 -4.87 -0.19
CA ARG A 36 -14.77 -6.15 0.05
C ARG A 36 -14.11 -6.73 -1.21
N PRO A 37 -14.85 -6.96 -2.32
CA PRO A 37 -14.23 -7.46 -3.54
C PRO A 37 -13.23 -6.47 -4.14
N VAL A 38 -13.49 -5.15 -4.08
CA VAL A 38 -12.55 -4.13 -4.57
C VAL A 38 -11.24 -4.16 -3.79
N TRP A 39 -11.30 -4.28 -2.47
CA TRP A 39 -10.11 -4.40 -1.64
C TRP A 39 -9.33 -5.68 -1.99
N LEU A 40 -10.01 -6.82 -2.18
CA LEU A 40 -9.37 -8.10 -2.52
C LEU A 40 -8.67 -8.01 -3.86
N LEU A 41 -9.34 -7.43 -4.86
CA LEU A 41 -8.74 -7.18 -6.15
C LEU A 41 -7.48 -6.31 -6.02
N GLY A 42 -7.53 -5.26 -5.21
CA GLY A 42 -6.36 -4.41 -4.93
C GLY A 42 -5.19 -5.18 -4.33
N ALA A 43 -5.45 -6.09 -3.38
CA ALA A 43 -4.41 -6.94 -2.80
C ALA A 43 -3.84 -7.95 -3.81
N LEU A 44 -4.67 -8.54 -4.66
CA LEU A 44 -4.21 -9.44 -5.73
C LEU A 44 -3.38 -8.69 -6.79
N THR A 45 -3.80 -7.50 -7.19
CA THR A 45 -3.03 -6.64 -8.10
C THR A 45 -1.71 -6.21 -7.47
N TYR A 46 -1.68 -5.95 -6.16
CA TYR A 46 -0.45 -5.67 -5.43
C TYR A 46 0.51 -6.87 -5.39
N LEU A 47 -0.01 -8.09 -5.18
CA LEU A 47 0.81 -9.31 -5.26
C LEU A 47 1.38 -9.52 -6.67
N ALA A 48 0.56 -9.29 -7.70
CA ALA A 48 1.03 -9.32 -9.09
C ALA A 48 2.12 -8.27 -9.34
N HIS A 49 2.00 -7.07 -8.73
CA HIS A 49 3.06 -6.06 -8.77
C HIS A 49 4.36 -6.56 -8.12
N VAL A 50 4.30 -7.14 -6.92
CA VAL A 50 5.48 -7.69 -6.22
C VAL A 50 6.15 -8.77 -7.07
N ALA A 51 5.37 -9.71 -7.61
CA ALA A 51 5.86 -10.77 -8.49
C ALA A 51 6.49 -10.21 -9.77
N ALA A 52 5.84 -9.24 -10.42
CA ALA A 52 6.36 -8.58 -11.61
C ALA A 52 7.67 -7.83 -11.32
N ALA A 53 7.75 -7.09 -10.21
CA ALA A 53 8.97 -6.40 -9.80
C ALA A 53 10.12 -7.39 -9.54
N PHE A 54 9.87 -8.47 -8.81
CA PHE A 54 10.86 -9.51 -8.55
C PHE A 54 11.33 -10.21 -9.83
N GLY A 55 10.41 -10.60 -10.71
CA GLY A 55 10.75 -11.31 -11.93
C GLY A 55 11.42 -10.43 -12.99
N ILE A 56 10.99 -9.17 -13.14
CA ILE A 56 11.46 -8.27 -14.19
C ILE A 56 12.75 -7.53 -13.79
N HIS A 57 12.88 -7.13 -12.52
CA HIS A 57 13.99 -6.28 -12.07
C HIS A 57 15.04 -7.00 -11.23
N HIS A 58 14.72 -8.18 -10.71
CA HIS A 58 15.60 -8.87 -9.77
C HIS A 58 15.85 -10.34 -10.14
N ASP A 59 15.38 -10.81 -11.30
CA ASP A 59 15.53 -12.20 -11.76
C ASP A 59 15.15 -13.23 -10.68
N TRP A 60 14.14 -12.91 -9.87
CA TRP A 60 13.73 -13.68 -8.69
C TRP A 60 14.80 -13.85 -7.59
N SER A 61 15.94 -13.17 -7.69
CA SER A 61 17.00 -13.16 -6.70
C SER A 61 16.71 -12.18 -5.57
N HIS A 62 16.51 -12.73 -4.37
CA HIS A 62 16.40 -11.93 -3.15
C HIS A 62 17.66 -11.09 -2.90
N ALA A 63 18.85 -11.65 -3.17
CA ALA A 63 20.11 -10.93 -3.03
C ALA A 63 20.19 -9.72 -3.98
N ALA A 64 19.72 -9.87 -5.23
CA ALA A 64 19.66 -8.76 -6.18
C ALA A 64 18.67 -7.68 -5.74
N ALA A 65 17.48 -8.07 -5.26
CA ALA A 65 16.49 -7.14 -4.72
C ALA A 65 17.02 -6.38 -3.48
N TYR A 66 17.74 -7.07 -2.60
CA TYR A 66 18.33 -6.48 -1.40
C TYR A 66 19.41 -5.46 -1.77
N ALA A 67 20.36 -5.86 -2.63
CA ALA A 67 21.43 -4.98 -3.11
C ALA A 67 20.88 -3.74 -3.84
N HIS A 68 19.87 -3.93 -4.69
CA HIS A 68 19.19 -2.81 -5.36
C HIS A 68 18.55 -1.85 -4.35
N THR A 69 17.89 -2.38 -3.33
CA THR A 69 17.28 -1.56 -2.27
C THR A 69 18.34 -0.82 -1.45
N ALA A 70 19.48 -1.47 -1.19
CA ALA A 70 20.59 -0.88 -0.45
C ALA A 70 21.19 0.30 -1.21
N ALA A 71 21.49 0.12 -2.51
CA ALA A 71 21.96 1.19 -3.38
C ALA A 71 20.99 2.37 -3.45
N ARG A 72 19.68 2.13 -3.59
CA ARG A 72 18.68 3.22 -3.60
C ARG A 72 18.57 3.92 -2.25
N THR A 73 18.78 3.21 -1.14
CA THR A 73 18.79 3.80 0.20
C THR A 73 20.04 4.65 0.41
N GLU A 74 21.18 4.20 -0.12
CA GLU A 74 22.43 4.97 -0.10
C GLU A 74 22.31 6.24 -0.94
N GLU A 75 21.77 6.16 -2.16
CA GLU A 75 21.55 7.31 -3.04
C GLU A 75 20.67 8.40 -2.40
N LEU A 76 19.63 8.00 -1.65
CA LEU A 76 18.65 8.94 -1.10
C LEU A 76 18.96 9.39 0.33
N PHE A 77 19.59 8.53 1.12
CA PHE A 77 19.76 8.74 2.57
C PHE A 77 21.20 8.57 3.05
N GLY A 78 22.14 8.21 2.16
CA GLY A 78 23.55 7.98 2.51
C GLY A 78 23.78 6.72 3.34
N LEU A 79 22.84 5.78 3.33
CA LEU A 79 22.90 4.54 4.11
C LEU A 79 22.85 3.30 3.19
N ASP A 80 23.96 2.57 3.11
CA ASP A 80 24.05 1.27 2.41
C ASP A 80 23.33 0.16 3.21
N TRP A 81 22.00 0.16 3.13
CA TRP A 81 21.18 -0.80 3.85
C TRP A 81 19.94 -1.20 3.06
N GLY A 82 19.86 -2.48 2.67
CA GLY A 82 18.75 -3.06 1.92
C GLY A 82 17.50 -3.38 2.75
N GLY A 83 17.44 -2.94 4.01
CA GLY A 83 16.35 -3.30 4.92
C GLY A 83 14.97 -2.80 4.53
N GLY A 84 14.89 -1.80 3.64
CA GLY A 84 13.62 -1.41 3.00
C GLY A 84 12.88 -2.58 2.34
N LEU A 85 13.61 -3.62 1.89
CA LEU A 85 13.01 -4.83 1.34
C LEU A 85 12.20 -5.61 2.38
N TRP A 86 12.72 -5.73 3.61
CA TRP A 86 12.00 -6.36 4.72
C TRP A 86 10.79 -5.53 5.15
N VAL A 87 10.88 -4.20 5.10
CA VAL A 87 9.74 -3.33 5.35
C VAL A 87 8.65 -3.52 4.28
N ASN A 88 9.02 -3.71 3.01
CA ASN A 88 8.08 -4.09 1.95
C ASN A 88 7.42 -5.45 2.21
N TYR A 89 8.16 -6.43 2.73
CA TYR A 89 7.55 -7.72 3.13
C TYR A 89 6.56 -7.56 4.29
N ALA A 90 6.88 -6.75 5.29
CA ALA A 90 5.96 -6.41 6.36
C ALA A 90 4.69 -5.71 5.81
N PHE A 91 4.85 -4.80 4.85
CA PHE A 91 3.74 -4.15 4.15
C PHE A 91 2.84 -5.16 3.43
N THR A 92 3.41 -6.08 2.68
CA THR A 92 2.66 -7.19 2.06
C THR A 92 1.89 -8.01 3.08
N ALA A 93 2.56 -8.44 4.15
CA ALA A 93 1.96 -9.28 5.18
C ALA A 93 0.80 -8.57 5.90
N ILE A 94 0.99 -7.29 6.26
CA ILE A 94 -0.05 -6.50 6.94
C ILE A 94 -1.21 -6.22 5.97
N TRP A 95 -0.94 -5.88 4.71
CA TRP A 95 -1.99 -5.68 3.71
C TRP A 95 -2.86 -6.93 3.63
N ILE A 96 -2.28 -8.09 3.33
CA ILE A 96 -3.03 -9.35 3.18
C ILE A 96 -3.73 -9.74 4.48
N GLY A 97 -3.03 -9.65 5.62
CA GLY A 97 -3.59 -9.97 6.94
C GLY A 97 -4.81 -9.12 7.29
N GLU A 98 -4.77 -7.82 7.00
CA GLU A 98 -5.90 -6.91 7.21
C GLU A 98 -7.10 -7.26 6.33
N GLY A 99 -6.85 -7.66 5.09
CA GLY A 99 -7.85 -8.14 4.14
C GLY A 99 -8.50 -9.42 4.59
N LEU A 100 -7.71 -10.47 4.80
CA LEU A 100 -8.18 -11.78 5.25
C LEU A 100 -8.99 -11.65 6.53
N TRP A 101 -8.51 -10.88 7.51
CA TRP A 101 -9.25 -10.64 8.74
C TRP A 101 -10.61 -9.99 8.47
N TRP A 102 -10.65 -8.98 7.59
CA TRP A 102 -11.89 -8.31 7.26
C TRP A 102 -12.87 -9.22 6.52
N GLN A 103 -12.38 -10.10 5.64
CA GLN A 103 -13.21 -11.07 4.93
C GLN A 103 -13.80 -12.12 5.88
N LEU A 104 -12.98 -12.67 6.78
CA LEU A 104 -13.37 -13.77 7.66
C LEU A 104 -14.19 -13.30 8.86
N ARG A 105 -13.95 -12.07 9.34
CA ARG A 105 -14.56 -11.54 10.56
C ARG A 105 -15.04 -10.09 10.36
N PRO A 106 -16.06 -9.85 9.51
CA PRO A 106 -16.55 -8.51 9.19
C PRO A 106 -17.12 -7.77 10.42
N ALA A 107 -17.87 -8.46 11.27
CA ALA A 107 -18.44 -7.88 12.50
C ALA A 107 -17.36 -7.50 13.55
N HIS A 108 -16.29 -8.29 13.64
CA HIS A 108 -15.19 -8.07 14.60
C HIS A 108 -14.16 -7.02 14.13
N SER A 109 -14.17 -6.68 12.84
CA SER A 109 -13.28 -5.66 12.27
C SER A 109 -13.60 -4.25 12.77
N GLN A 110 -14.84 -4.01 13.20
CA GLN A 110 -15.27 -2.70 13.70
C GLN A 110 -14.81 -2.46 15.16
N ARG A 111 -14.72 -3.50 16.00
CA ARG A 111 -14.31 -3.43 17.43
C ARG A 111 -12.79 -3.33 17.67
N ARG A 112 -12.00 -2.96 16.68
CA ARG A 112 -10.54 -2.89 16.81
C ARG A 112 -10.10 -1.66 17.61
N SER A 113 -9.09 -1.85 18.48
CA SER A 113 -8.48 -0.77 19.25
C SER A 113 -8.03 0.39 18.35
N ARG A 114 -8.26 1.62 18.82
CA ARG A 114 -7.93 2.85 18.06
C ARG A 114 -6.45 2.92 17.73
N ILE A 115 -5.59 2.52 18.67
CA ILE A 115 -4.13 2.51 18.53
C ILE A 115 -3.70 1.61 17.37
N ARG A 116 -4.21 0.37 17.30
CA ARG A 116 -3.85 -0.55 16.21
C ARG A 116 -4.25 0.00 14.84
N ARG A 117 -5.47 0.55 14.74
CA ARG A 117 -5.96 1.16 13.51
C ARG A 117 -5.08 2.33 13.07
N LEU A 118 -4.69 3.19 14.02
CA LEU A 118 -3.79 4.31 13.76
C LEU A 118 -2.42 3.82 13.31
N ALA A 119 -1.84 2.83 13.99
CA ALA A 119 -0.54 2.26 13.65
C ALA A 119 -0.52 1.70 12.22
N VAL A 120 -1.51 0.88 11.85
CA VAL A 120 -1.62 0.33 10.48
C VAL A 120 -1.78 1.45 9.45
N ARG A 121 -2.65 2.44 9.70
CA ARG A 121 -2.85 3.59 8.80
C ARG A 121 -1.58 4.43 8.63
N ALA A 122 -0.88 4.71 9.71
CA ALA A 122 0.37 5.45 9.69
C ALA A 122 1.46 4.69 8.92
N PHE A 123 1.58 3.38 9.18
CA PHE A 123 2.50 2.52 8.45
C PHE A 123 2.20 2.48 6.94
N PHE A 124 0.92 2.39 6.55
CA PHE A 124 0.53 2.43 5.14
C PHE A 124 0.80 3.77 4.48
N LEU A 125 0.52 4.89 5.16
CA LEU A 125 0.88 6.22 4.64
C LEU A 125 2.38 6.35 4.46
N PHE A 126 3.17 5.89 5.43
CA PHE A 126 4.63 5.90 5.33
C PHE A 126 5.10 5.10 4.11
N MET A 127 4.60 3.87 3.93
CA MET A 127 4.99 3.02 2.80
C MET A 127 4.57 3.60 1.45
N ILE A 128 3.35 4.11 1.33
CA ILE A 128 2.86 4.73 0.09
C ILE A 128 3.61 6.03 -0.19
N ALA A 129 3.93 6.84 0.82
CA ALA A 129 4.72 8.07 0.63
C ALA A 129 6.14 7.75 0.13
N ASN A 130 6.81 6.78 0.74
CA ASN A 130 8.11 6.32 0.27
C ASN A 130 8.01 5.81 -1.18
N GLY A 131 7.14 4.84 -1.44
CA GLY A 131 7.03 4.18 -2.73
C GLY A 131 6.51 5.05 -3.87
N ALA A 132 5.53 5.92 -3.61
CA ALA A 132 4.82 6.68 -4.66
C ALA A 132 5.22 8.16 -4.75
N MET A 133 5.97 8.68 -3.78
CA MET A 133 6.50 10.05 -3.83
C MET A 133 8.02 10.12 -3.83
N ILE A 134 8.71 9.40 -2.95
CA ILE A 134 10.16 9.52 -2.81
C ILE A 134 10.86 8.79 -3.95
N PHE A 135 10.55 7.50 -4.14
CA PHE A 135 11.19 6.66 -5.16
C PHE A 135 10.66 6.90 -6.60
N VAL A 136 9.58 7.67 -6.75
CA VAL A 136 9.04 8.03 -8.07
C VAL A 136 9.54 9.41 -8.49
N GLU A 137 10.11 9.45 -9.69
CA GLU A 137 10.59 10.66 -10.34
C GLU A 137 9.56 11.26 -11.31
N GLY A 138 9.64 12.58 -11.47
CA GLY A 138 8.85 13.35 -12.43
C GLY A 138 7.37 13.56 -12.03
N PRO A 139 6.51 13.94 -13.00
CA PRO A 139 5.12 14.34 -12.74
C PRO A 139 4.25 13.26 -12.08
N ARG A 140 4.64 11.99 -12.17
CA ARG A 140 3.93 10.86 -11.54
C ARG A 140 3.88 10.97 -10.02
N ARG A 141 4.78 11.72 -9.38
CA ARG A 141 4.75 12.06 -7.96
C ARG A 141 3.42 12.73 -7.55
N LEU A 142 2.79 13.47 -8.46
CA LEU A 142 1.48 14.11 -8.21
C LEU A 142 0.35 13.09 -8.00
N LEU A 143 0.42 11.93 -8.68
CA LEU A 143 -0.52 10.83 -8.44
C LEU A 143 -0.36 10.29 -7.02
N GLY A 144 0.89 10.17 -6.54
CA GLY A 144 1.19 9.76 -5.16
C GLY A 144 0.62 10.74 -4.14
N VAL A 145 0.77 12.04 -4.37
CA VAL A 145 0.15 13.10 -3.54
C VAL A 145 -1.37 12.94 -3.52
N GLY A 146 -1.99 12.71 -4.67
CA GLY A 146 -3.43 12.48 -4.78
C GLY A 146 -3.91 11.27 -3.96
N VAL A 147 -3.19 10.15 -4.02
CA VAL A 147 -3.48 8.94 -3.24
C VAL A 147 -3.39 9.22 -1.73
N LEU A 148 -2.31 9.86 -1.26
CA LEU A 148 -2.15 10.16 0.15
C LEU A 148 -3.22 11.14 0.66
N ALA A 149 -3.51 12.20 -0.12
CA ALA A 149 -4.54 13.17 0.21
C ALA A 149 -5.92 12.51 0.33
N ALA A 150 -6.26 11.61 -0.59
CA ALA A 150 -7.49 10.84 -0.54
C ALA A 150 -7.57 9.97 0.72
N LEU A 151 -6.53 9.21 1.06
CA LEU A 151 -6.49 8.37 2.27
C LEU A 151 -6.64 9.19 3.55
N VAL A 152 -5.91 10.30 3.67
CA VAL A 152 -6.00 11.21 4.83
C VAL A 152 -7.42 11.77 4.95
N TRP A 153 -8.04 12.19 3.84
CA TRP A 153 -9.41 12.67 3.84
C TRP A 153 -10.42 11.60 4.27
N ILE A 154 -10.33 10.39 3.70
CA ILE A 154 -11.19 9.24 4.05
C ILE A 154 -11.09 8.94 5.55
N TRP A 155 -9.87 8.83 6.08
CA TRP A 155 -9.66 8.45 7.48
C TRP A 155 -10.00 9.57 8.47
N ARG A 156 -9.84 10.84 8.10
CA ARG A 156 -10.34 11.97 8.90
C ARG A 156 -11.87 11.98 8.97
N ARG A 157 -12.56 11.66 7.88
CA ARG A 157 -14.03 11.52 7.88
C ARG A 157 -14.49 10.38 8.79
N ASP A 158 -13.85 9.22 8.70
CA ASP A 158 -14.13 8.06 9.55
C ASP A 158 -13.89 8.35 11.05
N ALA A 159 -12.78 9.00 11.39
CA ALA A 159 -12.47 9.38 12.76
C ALA A 159 -13.52 10.36 13.33
N ARG A 160 -13.91 11.39 12.57
CA ARG A 160 -14.96 12.33 12.97
C ARG A 160 -16.30 11.66 13.19
N ALA A 161 -16.70 10.77 12.26
CA ALA A 161 -17.94 10.01 12.40
C ALA A 161 -17.92 9.08 13.62
N THR A 162 -16.76 8.56 14.02
CA THR A 162 -16.62 7.71 15.21
C THR A 162 -16.69 8.50 16.51
N ASN A 163 -16.24 9.75 16.52
CA ASN A 163 -16.28 10.60 17.71
C ASN A 163 -17.65 11.26 17.94
N ALA A 164 -18.49 11.35 16.91
CA ALA A 164 -19.82 11.95 16.98
C ALA A 164 -20.95 10.94 17.28
N ALA A 165 -20.63 9.64 17.35
CA ALA A 165 -21.56 8.54 17.64
C ALA A 165 -21.24 7.94 19.01
#